data_AF-A0A095A4R0-F1
#
_entry.id   AF-A0A095A4R0-F1
#
_cell.length_a   1.000
_cell.length_b   1.000
_cell.length_c   1.000
_cell.angle_alpha   90.00
_cell.angle_beta   90.00
_cell.angle_gamma   90.00
#
_symmetry.space_group_name_H-M   'P 1'
#
loop_
_entity.id
_entity.type
_entity.pdbx_description
1 polymer ?
#
loop_
_entity_poly.entity_id
_entity_poly.type
_entity_poly.pdbx_seq_one_letter_code
_entity_poly.pdbx_strand_id
1 'polypeptide(L)'
;ISVIPDDSDAIAEEVRNYMNRYDYVITSGGIGSTHDDVTYEGVAKALNEKIIIHPKFLQTLKRLSEPNMISSSDPITKLAKIPESSELLYATGIQVDSESSYPI
;
A
#
# COMPACT_ATOMS: atom_id res chain seq x y z
N ILE A 1 -11.80 7.07 15.06
CA ILE A 1 -12.07 5.87 14.23
C ILE A 1 -13.07 6.30 13.18
N SER A 2 -12.78 5.99 11.92
CA SER A 2 -13.66 6.27 10.79
C SER A 2 -13.86 5.00 9.98
N VAL A 3 -14.99 4.89 9.30
CA VAL A 3 -15.28 3.85 8.33
C VAL A 3 -15.79 4.57 7.09
N ILE A 4 -15.10 4.36 5.97
CA ILE A 4 -15.30 5.09 4.72
C ILE A 4 -15.36 4.10 3.55
N PRO A 5 -16.05 4.45 2.46
CA PRO A 5 -16.13 3.59 1.27
C PRO A 5 -14.78 3.50 0.55
N ASP A 6 -14.65 2.52 -0.34
CA ASP A 6 -13.54 2.35 -1.29
C ASP A 6 -13.57 3.43 -2.40
N ASP A 7 -13.40 4.68 -1.97
CA ASP A 7 -13.37 5.88 -2.80
C ASP A 7 -12.17 6.74 -2.40
N SER A 8 -11.28 7.01 -3.37
CA SER A 8 -10.01 7.68 -3.08
C SER A 8 -10.18 9.12 -2.61
N ASP A 9 -11.30 9.78 -2.96
CA ASP A 9 -11.57 11.15 -2.56
C ASP A 9 -12.05 11.21 -1.11
N ALA A 10 -12.96 10.30 -0.72
CA ALA A 10 -13.39 10.11 0.65
C ALA A 10 -12.22 9.74 1.57
N ILE A 11 -11.34 8.83 1.13
CA ILE A 11 -10.10 8.47 1.84
C ILE A 11 -9.19 9.69 2.00
N ALA A 12 -8.98 10.44 0.92
CA ALA A 12 -8.10 11.61 0.95
C ALA A 12 -8.60 12.70 1.90
N GLU A 13 -9.91 12.95 1.93
CA GLU A 13 -10.53 13.90 2.84
C GLU A 13 -10.35 13.49 4.29
N GLU A 14 -10.66 12.23 4.63
CA GLU A 14 -10.59 11.76 6.01
C GLU A 14 -9.15 11.69 6.54
N VAL A 15 -8.20 11.20 5.72
CA VAL A 15 -6.77 11.19 6.06
C VAL A 15 -6.27 12.61 6.32
N ARG A 16 -6.63 13.58 5.47
CA ARG A 16 -6.25 14.99 5.66
C ARG A 16 -6.86 15.59 6.93
N ASN A 17 -8.11 15.27 7.22
CA ASN A 17 -8.76 15.70 8.45
C ASN A 17 -8.07 15.12 9.69
N TYR A 18 -7.65 13.86 9.63
CA TYR A 18 -7.04 13.16 10.77
C TYR A 18 -5.58 13.57 10.99
N MET A 19 -4.78 13.73 9.95
CA MET A 19 -3.38 14.17 10.09
C MET A 19 -3.25 15.57 10.70
N ASN A 20 -4.29 16.41 10.58
CA ASN A 20 -4.33 17.73 11.22
C ASN A 20 -4.70 17.67 12.72
N ARG A 21 -5.19 16.53 13.20
CA ARG A 21 -5.77 16.37 14.55
C ARG A 21 -5.03 15.36 15.42
N TYR A 22 -4.28 14.46 14.82
CA TYR A 22 -3.64 13.34 15.50
C TYR A 22 -2.20 13.18 14.99
N ASP A 23 -1.31 12.77 15.89
CA ASP A 23 0.10 12.51 15.57
C ASP A 23 0.30 11.25 14.72
N TYR A 24 -0.61 10.27 14.87
CA TYR A 24 -0.58 9.00 14.14
C TYR A 24 -1.94 8.72 13.51
N VAL A 25 -1.91 8.35 12.23
CA VAL A 25 -3.08 7.89 11.48
C VAL A 25 -2.76 6.51 10.93
N ILE A 26 -3.57 5.53 11.32
CA ILE A 26 -3.42 4.14 10.89
C ILE A 26 -4.64 3.79 10.03
N THR A 27 -4.39 3.33 8.81
CA THR A 27 -5.41 2.80 7.91
C THR A 27 -5.33 1.27 7.86
N SER A 28 -6.43 0.62 7.48
CA SER A 28 -6.49 -0.82 7.25
C SER A 28 -7.52 -1.10 6.17
N GLY A 29 -7.23 -2.06 5.29
CA GLY A 29 -8.05 -2.41 4.13
C GLY A 29 -7.73 -1.59 2.86
N GLY A 30 -8.19 -2.08 1.71
CA GLY A 30 -8.13 -1.35 0.43
C GLY A 30 -6.73 -1.23 -0.20
N ILE A 31 -5.79 -2.13 0.11
CA ILE A 31 -4.42 -2.13 -0.44
C ILE A 31 -4.11 -3.35 -1.32
N GLY A 32 -5.11 -4.16 -1.66
CA GLY A 32 -4.98 -5.34 -2.50
C GLY A 32 -4.84 -5.05 -4.01
N SER A 33 -5.01 -6.10 -4.82
CA SER A 33 -4.86 -6.04 -6.27
C SER A 33 -6.16 -5.73 -7.03
N THR A 34 -7.32 -5.71 -6.37
CA THR A 34 -8.61 -5.49 -7.07
C THR A 34 -8.77 -4.01 -7.41
N HIS A 35 -9.72 -3.68 -8.29
CA HIS A 35 -9.84 -2.29 -8.79
C HIS A 35 -10.27 -1.31 -7.69
N ASP A 36 -11.04 -1.78 -6.72
CA ASP A 36 -11.59 -1.08 -5.56
C ASP A 36 -10.60 -0.88 -4.43
N ASP A 37 -9.47 -1.59 -4.41
CA ASP A 37 -8.39 -1.34 -3.44
C ASP A 37 -7.70 0.02 -3.70
N VAL A 38 -8.24 1.13 -3.19
CA VAL A 38 -7.80 2.49 -3.53
C VAL A 38 -7.20 3.29 -2.35
N THR A 39 -6.84 2.60 -1.26
CA THR A 39 -6.32 3.24 -0.05
C THR A 39 -5.01 3.99 -0.30
N TYR A 40 -4.07 3.40 -1.05
CA TYR A 40 -2.81 4.07 -1.36
C TYR A 40 -3.01 5.32 -2.23
N GLU A 41 -3.91 5.27 -3.21
CA GLU A 41 -4.27 6.41 -4.04
C GLU A 41 -4.89 7.54 -3.21
N GLY A 42 -5.80 7.21 -2.27
CA GLY A 42 -6.39 8.17 -1.35
C GLY A 42 -5.36 8.81 -0.41
N VAL A 43 -4.44 8.01 0.14
CA VAL A 43 -3.35 8.50 1.00
C VAL A 43 -2.40 9.41 0.20
N ALA A 44 -1.99 9.02 -1.01
CA ALA A 44 -1.17 9.85 -1.88
C ALA A 44 -1.87 11.19 -2.20
N LYS A 45 -3.18 11.17 -2.47
CA LYS A 45 -3.98 12.39 -2.70
C LYS A 45 -4.09 13.27 -1.44
N ALA A 46 -4.16 12.69 -0.25
CA ALA A 46 -4.16 13.44 1.01
C ALA A 46 -2.84 14.20 1.21
N LEU A 47 -1.72 13.53 0.95
CA LEU A 47 -0.35 14.02 1.10
C LEU A 47 0.14 14.86 -0.09
N ASN A 48 -0.64 14.93 -1.17
CA ASN A 48 -0.26 15.57 -2.43
C ASN A 48 1.01 14.96 -3.06
N GLU A 49 1.08 13.63 -3.04
CA GLU A 49 2.20 12.83 -3.56
C GLU A 49 1.82 12.06 -4.82
N LYS A 50 2.84 11.55 -5.51
CA LYS A 50 2.68 10.63 -6.62
C LYS A 50 2.64 9.19 -6.13
N ILE A 51 1.91 8.36 -6.86
CA ILE A 51 2.03 6.91 -6.77
C ILE A 51 3.19 6.47 -7.66
N ILE A 52 4.10 5.68 -7.10
CA ILE A 52 5.24 5.08 -7.80
C ILE A 52 5.17 3.56 -7.72
N ILE A 53 5.84 2.87 -8.65
CA ILE A 53 6.05 1.42 -8.52
C ILE A 53 7.31 1.21 -7.67
N HIS A 54 7.15 0.67 -6.46
CA HIS A 54 8.27 0.44 -5.55
C HIS A 54 9.11 -0.77 -6.01
N PRO A 55 10.39 -0.58 -6.39
CA PRO A 55 11.17 -1.59 -7.09
C PRO A 55 11.41 -2.86 -6.25
N LYS A 56 11.71 -2.70 -4.95
CA LYS A 56 11.91 -3.83 -4.02
C LYS A 56 10.62 -4.62 -3.78
N PHE A 57 9.47 -3.94 -3.79
CA PHE A 57 8.19 -4.62 -3.58
C PHE A 57 7.81 -5.39 -4.85
N LEU A 58 7.93 -4.76 -6.02
CA LEU A 58 7.71 -5.43 -7.29
C LEU A 58 8.61 -6.67 -7.45
N GLN A 59 9.88 -6.57 -7.05
CA GLN A 59 10.79 -7.73 -7.07
C GLN A 59 10.31 -8.85 -6.15
N THR A 60 9.81 -8.51 -4.96
CA THR A 60 9.23 -9.48 -4.03
C THR A 60 8.03 -10.18 -4.65
N LEU A 61 7.09 -9.43 -5.23
CA LEU A 61 5.90 -9.99 -5.88
C LEU A 61 6.28 -10.92 -7.05
N LYS A 62 7.27 -10.52 -7.87
CA LYS A 62 7.81 -11.36 -8.96
C LYS A 62 8.40 -12.68 -8.49
N ARG A 63 9.02 -12.70 -7.30
CA ARG A 63 9.57 -13.93 -6.71
C ARG A 63 8.47 -14.84 -6.14
N LEU A 64 7.41 -14.26 -5.59
CA LEU A 64 6.30 -15.01 -4.99
C LEU A 64 5.31 -15.55 -6.03
N SER A 65 5.30 -14.95 -7.22
CA SER A 65 4.45 -15.37 -8.34
C SER A 65 5.19 -16.39 -9.22
N GLU A 66 4.46 -17.26 -9.92
CA GLU A 66 5.11 -18.21 -10.83
C GLU A 66 5.90 -17.49 -11.93
N PRO A 67 7.06 -18.05 -12.34
CA PRO A 67 7.83 -17.49 -13.45
C PRO A 67 6.93 -17.38 -14.68
N ASN A 68 6.81 -16.16 -15.22
CA ASN A 68 5.99 -15.76 -16.39
C ASN A 68 4.54 -15.29 -16.13
N MET A 69 4.07 -15.15 -14.88
CA MET A 69 2.73 -14.58 -14.63
C MET A 69 2.71 -13.04 -14.58
N ILE A 70 3.74 -12.39 -14.05
CA ILE A 70 3.72 -10.93 -13.87
C ILE A 70 4.24 -10.19 -15.09
N SER A 71 3.32 -9.79 -15.95
CA SER A 71 3.54 -8.70 -16.91
C SER A 71 3.27 -7.34 -16.26
N SER A 72 3.64 -6.24 -16.92
CA SER A 72 3.31 -4.88 -16.47
C SER A 72 1.81 -4.58 -16.39
N SER A 73 0.96 -5.42 -16.99
CA SER A 73 -0.50 -5.32 -16.93
C SER A 73 -1.14 -6.25 -15.90
N ASP A 74 -0.35 -7.03 -15.15
CA ASP A 74 -0.85 -7.94 -14.13
C ASP A 74 -1.43 -7.14 -12.94
N PRO A 75 -2.66 -7.43 -12.48
CA PRO A 75 -3.24 -6.88 -11.25
C PRO A 75 -2.30 -6.91 -10.05
N ILE A 76 -1.43 -7.92 -9.94
CA ILE A 76 -0.44 -8.04 -8.86
C ILE A 76 0.53 -6.85 -8.85
N THR A 77 0.83 -6.24 -10.00
CA THR A 77 1.70 -5.05 -10.06
C THR A 77 1.09 -3.86 -9.31
N LYS A 78 -0.24 -3.83 -9.11
CA LYS A 78 -0.91 -2.80 -8.31
C LYS A 78 -0.45 -2.79 -6.86
N LEU A 79 -0.16 -3.96 -6.26
CA LEU A 79 0.33 -4.04 -4.87
C LEU A 79 1.63 -3.24 -4.67
N ALA A 80 2.48 -3.17 -5.69
CA ALA A 80 3.73 -2.40 -5.63
C ALA A 80 3.55 -0.90 -5.92
N LYS A 81 2.34 -0.43 -6.24
CA LYS A 81 2.05 0.98 -6.48
C LYS A 81 1.74 1.67 -5.14
N ILE A 82 2.70 2.41 -4.60
CA ILE A 82 2.60 3.04 -3.28
C ILE A 82 2.93 4.55 -3.36
N PRO A 83 2.53 5.37 -2.37
CA PRO A 83 2.93 6.78 -2.30
C PRO A 83 4.46 6.93 -2.26
N GLU A 84 5.00 7.93 -2.95
CA GLU A 84 6.43 8.13 -3.16
C GLU A 84 7.26 8.19 -1.86
N SER A 85 6.72 8.76 -0.78
CA SER A 85 7.44 8.85 0.50
C SER A 85 7.37 7.59 1.37
N SER A 86 6.70 6.54 0.91
CA SER A 86 6.41 5.35 1.72
C SER A 86 7.67 4.54 2.05
N GLU A 87 7.76 4.08 3.30
CA GLU A 87 8.72 3.07 3.73
C GLU A 87 8.01 1.72 3.90
N LEU A 88 8.61 0.66 3.37
CA LEU A 88 8.10 -0.71 3.55
C LEU A 88 8.62 -1.29 4.86
N LEU A 89 7.70 -1.62 5.76
CA LEU A 89 8.02 -2.30 7.00
C LEU A 89 7.97 -3.81 6.78
N TYR A 90 8.93 -4.53 7.33
CA TYR A 90 8.98 -6.00 7.25
C TYR A 90 8.96 -6.56 8.65
N ALA A 91 8.13 -7.59 8.88
CA ALA A 91 8.07 -8.24 10.17
C ALA A 91 9.42 -8.90 10.49
N THR A 92 9.96 -8.57 11.66
CA THR A 92 11.15 -9.19 12.26
C THR A 92 10.82 -9.64 13.70
N GLY A 93 11.21 -10.85 14.09
CA GLY A 93 11.23 -11.27 15.50
C GLY A 93 10.32 -12.42 15.95
N ILE A 94 10.80 -13.07 17.03
CA ILE A 94 10.37 -14.18 17.91
C ILE A 94 9.73 -15.44 17.28
N GLN A 95 8.96 -15.35 16.20
CA GLN A 95 8.33 -16.51 15.55
C GLN A 95 8.64 -16.65 14.06
N VAL A 96 9.43 -15.75 13.49
CA VAL A 96 9.91 -15.86 12.11
C VAL A 96 11.41 -16.09 12.16
N ASP A 97 11.85 -17.30 11.78
CA ASP A 97 13.25 -17.70 11.76
C ASP A 97 14.10 -16.86 10.78
N SER A 98 13.44 -16.07 9.93
CA SER A 98 14.04 -15.13 8.97
C SER A 98 13.16 -13.89 8.77
N GLU A 99 13.74 -12.80 8.28
CA GLU A 99 12.99 -11.59 7.91
C GLU A 99 11.96 -11.91 6.82
N SER A 100 10.70 -11.47 7.01
CA SER A 100 9.65 -11.68 6.02
C SER A 100 10.05 -11.07 4.68
N SER A 101 9.85 -11.81 3.59
CA SER A 101 10.01 -11.25 2.26
C SER A 101 8.91 -10.25 1.88
N TYR A 102 7.75 -10.32 2.53
CA TYR A 102 6.58 -9.51 2.23
C TYR A 102 6.39 -8.41 3.29
N PRO A 103 6.13 -7.15 2.88
CA PRO A 103 5.96 -6.05 3.82
C PRO A 103 4.63 -6.16 4.59
N ILE A 104 4.61 -5.61 5.81
CA ILE A 104 3.43 -5.51 6.67
C ILE A 104 2.78 -4.13 6.58
#